data_AF-A0AAN0K414-F1
#
_entry.id   AF-A0AAN0K414-F1
#
_cell.length_a   1.000
_cell.length_b   1.000
_cell.length_c   1.000
_cell.angle_alpha   90.00
_cell.angle_beta   90.00
_cell.angle_gamma   90.00
#
_symmetry.space_group_name_H-M   'P 1'
#
loop_
_entity.id
_entity.type
_entity.pdbx_description
1 polymer ?
#
loop_
_entity_poly.entity_id
_entity_poly.type
_entity_poly.pdbx_seq_one_letter_code
_entity_poly.pdbx_strand_id
1 'polypeptide(L)'
;MLSGKSRVDSYEYATSVGRNHQDVVGAIKSLEPFGDVIKTEQKQTELWELAEEGKEIAENGSHEVRLFEAVHQSTGAPQNELM
;
A
#
# COMPACT_ATOMS: atom_id res chain seq x y z
N MET A 1 -7.78 4.27 -25.85
CA MET A 1 -7.71 3.66 -24.51
C MET A 1 -8.96 3.87 -23.64
N LEU A 2 -9.71 4.98 -23.78
CA LEU A 2 -11.00 5.17 -23.07
C LEU A 2 -12.24 4.77 -23.87
N SER A 3 -12.13 4.69 -25.20
CA SER A 3 -13.24 4.30 -26.09
C SER A 3 -13.73 2.89 -25.74
N GLY A 4 -15.04 2.76 -25.49
CA GLY A 4 -15.71 1.48 -25.20
C GLY A 4 -15.90 1.14 -23.71
N LYS A 5 -15.37 1.94 -22.78
CA LYS A 5 -15.60 1.74 -21.33
C LYS A 5 -16.71 2.67 -20.81
N SER A 6 -17.70 2.11 -20.11
CA SER A 6 -18.79 2.89 -19.49
C SER A 6 -18.38 3.56 -18.17
N ARG A 7 -17.37 3.02 -17.49
CA ARG A 7 -16.80 3.54 -16.25
C ARG A 7 -15.30 3.30 -16.22
N VAL A 8 -14.57 4.23 -15.60
CA VAL A 8 -13.11 4.17 -15.49
C VAL A 8 -12.72 4.54 -14.07
N ASP A 9 -11.85 3.75 -13.47
CA ASP A 9 -11.24 4.05 -12.18
C ASP A 9 -10.02 4.97 -12.40
N SER A 10 -9.98 6.10 -11.69
CA SER A 10 -8.93 7.11 -11.87
C SER A 10 -7.56 6.62 -11.42
N TYR A 11 -7.49 5.67 -10.47
CA TYR A 11 -6.24 5.06 -10.02
C TYR A 11 -5.72 4.05 -11.05
N GLU A 12 -6.59 3.18 -11.57
CA GLU A 12 -6.23 2.24 -12.63
C GLU A 12 -5.81 2.97 -13.91
N TYR A 13 -6.53 4.04 -14.27
CA TYR A 13 -6.18 4.84 -15.44
C TYR A 13 -4.81 5.49 -15.28
N ALA A 14 -4.55 6.17 -14.16
CA ALA A 14 -3.26 6.81 -13.88
C ALA A 14 -2.10 5.81 -13.97
N THR A 15 -2.26 4.64 -13.37
CA THR A 15 -1.29 3.53 -13.43
C THR A 15 -1.06 3.08 -14.88
N SER A 16 -2.12 2.88 -15.66
CA SER A 16 -2.02 2.40 -17.05
C SER A 16 -1.31 3.37 -18.00
N VAL A 17 -1.33 4.67 -17.70
CA VAL A 17 -0.66 5.71 -18.50
C VAL A 17 0.64 6.19 -17.87
N GLY A 18 1.09 5.59 -16.76
CA GLY A 18 2.31 5.96 -16.06
C GLY A 18 2.32 7.39 -15.51
N ARG A 19 1.16 7.89 -15.05
CA ARG A 19 1.00 9.24 -14.48
C ARG A 19 0.74 9.19 -12.99
N ASN A 20 1.08 10.28 -12.30
CA ASN A 20 0.71 10.42 -10.90
C ASN A 20 -0.83 10.47 -10.79
N HIS A 21 -1.36 9.76 -9.79
CA HIS A 21 -2.80 9.71 -9.57
C HIS A 21 -3.41 11.11 -9.31
N GLN A 22 -2.69 12.00 -8.61
CA GLN A 22 -3.16 13.36 -8.32
C GLN A 22 -3.27 14.24 -9.58
N ASP A 23 -2.44 14.02 -10.60
CA ASP A 23 -2.56 14.75 -11.88
C ASP A 23 -3.88 14.39 -12.58
N VAL A 24 -4.22 13.11 -12.59
CA VAL A 24 -5.48 12.61 -13.17
C VAL A 24 -6.68 13.12 -12.37
N VAL A 25 -6.63 13.07 -11.03
CA VAL A 25 -7.68 13.62 -10.17
C VAL A 25 -7.85 15.12 -10.36
N GLY A 26 -6.76 15.88 -10.51
CA GLY A 26 -6.80 17.30 -10.81
C GLY A 26 -7.47 17.60 -12.14
N ALA A 27 -7.16 16.84 -13.19
CA ALA A 27 -7.82 16.95 -14.48
C ALA A 27 -9.32 16.65 -14.40
N ILE A 28 -9.71 15.58 -13.69
CA ILE A 28 -11.11 15.21 -13.47
C ILE A 28 -11.86 16.37 -12.77
N LYS A 29 -11.29 16.92 -11.68
CA LYS A 29 -11.88 18.06 -10.96
C LYS A 29 -12.01 19.32 -11.81
N SER A 30 -11.11 19.52 -12.79
CA SER A 30 -11.21 20.64 -13.72
C SER A 30 -12.35 20.48 -14.74
N LEU A 31 -12.77 19.23 -15.00
CA LEU A 31 -13.85 18.88 -15.92
C LEU A 31 -15.22 18.80 -15.24
N GLU A 32 -15.28 18.47 -13.94
CA GLU A 32 -16.53 18.36 -13.16
C GLU A 32 -17.47 19.59 -13.25
N PRO A 33 -16.99 20.85 -13.28
CA PRO A 33 -17.88 22.02 -13.39
C PRO A 33 -18.68 22.07 -14.70
N PHE A 34 -18.19 21.41 -15.75
CA PHE A 34 -18.87 21.30 -17.04
C PHE A 34 -19.80 20.08 -17.00
N GLY A 35 -20.75 20.03 -16.05
CA GLY A 35 -21.44 18.81 -15.56
C GLY A 35 -22.15 17.89 -16.57
N ASP A 36 -22.11 18.23 -17.85
CA ASP A 36 -22.52 17.47 -19.03
C ASP A 36 -21.38 16.66 -19.70
N VAL A 37 -20.12 16.87 -19.30
CA VAL A 37 -18.93 16.22 -19.90
C VAL A 37 -18.57 14.91 -19.21
N ILE A 38 -18.58 14.87 -17.87
CA ILE A 38 -18.28 13.66 -17.08
C ILE A 38 -19.18 13.55 -15.85
N LYS A 39 -19.37 12.32 -15.38
CA LYS A 39 -19.93 12.02 -14.06
C LYS A 39 -18.89 11.28 -13.22
N THR A 40 -18.76 11.68 -11.96
CA THR A 40 -17.80 11.12 -11.03
C THR A 40 -18.53 10.57 -9.80
N GLU A 41 -17.97 9.53 -9.21
CA GLU A 41 -18.41 8.98 -7.93
C GLU A 41 -17.16 8.66 -7.11
N GLN A 42 -17.22 8.93 -5.81
CA GLN A 42 -16.12 8.56 -4.92
C GLN A 42 -16.16 7.05 -4.67
N LYS A 43 -15.00 6.43 -4.81
CA LYS A 43 -14.77 5.02 -4.47
C LYS A 43 -13.71 4.96 -3.39
N GLN A 44 -14.05 4.41 -2.25
CA GLN A 44 -13.11 4.05 -1.20
C GLN A 44 -12.78 2.55 -1.33
N THR A 45 -11.52 2.19 -1.13
CA THR A 45 -11.07 0.80 -1.13
C THR A 45 -10.24 0.58 0.12
N GLU A 46 -10.57 -0.46 0.87
CA GLU A 46 -9.87 -0.85 2.09
C GLU A 46 -9.04 -2.10 1.78
N LEU A 47 -7.76 -2.04 2.12
CA LEU A 47 -6.80 -3.11 1.92
C LEU A 47 -6.08 -3.36 3.23
N TRP A 48 -5.73 -4.61 3.49
CA TRP A 48 -4.82 -4.95 4.58
C TRP A 48 -3.38 -4.73 4.09
N GLU A 49 -2.64 -3.92 4.83
CA GLU A 49 -1.20 -3.76 4.64
C GLU A 49 -0.49 -4.10 5.95
N LEU A 50 0.73 -4.62 5.85
CA LEU A 50 1.57 -4.80 7.03
C LEU A 50 1.90 -3.43 7.63
N ALA A 51 1.76 -3.33 8.94
CA ALA A 51 2.37 -2.25 9.70
C ALA A 51 3.91 -2.31 9.53
N GLU A 52 4.61 -1.23 9.89
CA GLU A 52 6.07 -1.18 9.78
C GLU A 52 6.75 -2.34 10.53
N GLU A 53 6.27 -2.64 11.75
CA GLU A 53 6.71 -3.82 12.51
C GLU A 53 6.40 -5.13 11.76
N GLY A 54 5.23 -5.24 11.13
CA GLY A 54 4.86 -6.40 10.34
C GLY A 54 5.77 -6.62 9.13
N LYS A 55 6.26 -5.53 8.51
CA LYS A 55 7.25 -5.58 7.42
C LYS A 55 8.59 -6.09 7.95
N GLU A 56 9.06 -5.56 9.08
CA GLU A 56 10.29 -6.02 9.73
C GLU A 56 10.22 -7.51 10.10
N ILE A 57 9.10 -7.95 10.68
CA ILE A 57 8.86 -9.34 11.07
C ILE A 57 8.82 -10.26 9.84
N ALA A 58 8.18 -9.82 8.75
CA ALA A 58 8.10 -10.60 7.53
C ALA A 58 9.48 -10.79 6.86
N GLU A 59 10.37 -9.80 7.00
CA GLU A 59 11.73 -9.84 6.45
C GLU A 59 12.73 -10.58 7.34
N ASN A 60 12.67 -10.37 8.65
CA ASN A 60 13.72 -10.79 9.60
C ASN A 60 13.27 -11.89 10.58
N GLY A 61 12.01 -12.33 10.50
CA GLY A 61 11.40 -13.19 11.51
C GLY A 61 10.90 -12.40 12.72
N SER A 62 10.06 -13.03 13.54
CA SER A 62 9.50 -12.39 14.72
C SER A 62 10.56 -12.14 15.79
N HIS A 63 10.26 -11.25 16.73
CA HIS A 63 11.14 -10.99 17.87
C HIS A 63 11.47 -12.27 18.65
N GLU A 64 10.53 -13.20 18.78
CA GLU A 64 10.73 -14.49 19.44
C GLU A 64 11.65 -15.41 18.64
N VAL A 65 11.52 -15.46 17.32
CA VAL A 65 12.41 -16.27 16.46
C VAL A 65 13.83 -15.74 16.56
N ARG A 66 13.99 -14.42 16.46
CA ARG A 66 15.29 -13.75 16.54
C ARG A 66 15.94 -13.95 17.90
N LEU A 67 15.16 -13.87 18.98
CA LEU A 67 15.65 -14.16 20.33
C LEU A 67 16.08 -15.62 20.46
N PHE A 68 15.30 -16.56 19.94
CA PHE A 68 15.63 -17.97 19.97
C PHE A 68 16.94 -18.27 19.22
N GLU A 69 17.13 -17.68 18.04
CA GLU A 69 18.35 -17.81 17.25
C GLU A 69 19.58 -17.17 17.93
N ALA A 70 19.39 -16.12 18.71
CA ALA A 70 20.47 -15.47 19.46
C ALA A 70 20.98 -16.30 20.65
N VAL A 71 20.18 -17.23 21.18
CA VAL A 71 20.56 -18.06 22.33
C VAL A 71 21.36 -19.28 21.86
N HIS A 72 22.59 -19.43 22.36
CA HIS A 72 23.41 -20.61 22.05
C HIS A 72 22.77 -21.88 22.63
N GLN A 73 22.46 -22.85 21.76
CA GLN A 73 21.63 -24.01 22.13
C GLN A 73 22.24 -24.92 23.21
N SER A 74 23.57 -24.99 23.32
CA SER A 74 24.23 -25.88 24.28
C SER A 74 24.75 -25.19 25.55
N THR A 75 24.98 -23.88 25.52
CA THR A 75 25.52 -23.12 26.66
C THR A 75 24.57 -22.06 27.19
N GLY A 76 23.46 -21.80 26.50
CA GLY A 76 22.58 -20.69 26.77
C GLY A 76 23.23 -19.34 26.53
N ALA A 77 22.55 -18.28 26.97
CA ALA A 77 23.06 -16.91 27.04
C ALA A 77 22.52 -16.23 28.32
N PRO A 78 23.33 -15.39 29.01
CA PRO A 78 22.86 -14.61 30.15
C PRO A 78 21.69 -13.69 29.75
N GLN A 79 20.63 -13.65 30.54
CA GLN A 79 19.43 -12.87 30.21
C GLN A 79 19.72 -11.37 30.05
N ASN A 80 20.64 -10.82 30.83
CA ASN A 80 21.04 -9.42 30.77
C ASN A 80 21.83 -9.05 29.50
N GLU A 81 22.29 -10.03 28.72
CA GLU A 81 22.95 -9.82 27.43
C GLU A 81 21.96 -9.93 26.25
N LEU A 82 20.73 -10.37 26.50
CA LEU A 82 19.65 -10.51 25.52
C LEU A 82 18.59 -9.41 25.62
N MET A 83 18.62 -8.60 26.69
CA MET A 83 17.68 -7.50 26.97
C MET A 83 18.28 -6.14 26.63
#